data_AF-A0A7R9Q4Q9-F1
#
_entry.id   AF-A0A7R9Q4Q9-F1
#
_cell.length_a   1.000
_cell.length_b   1.000
_cell.length_c   1.000
_cell.angle_alpha   90.00
_cell.angle_beta   90.00
_cell.angle_gamma   90.00
#
_symmetry.space_group_name_H-M   'P 1'
#
loop_
_entity.id
_entity.type
_entity.pdbx_description
1 polymer ?
#
loop_
_entity_poly.entity_id
_entity_poly.type
_entity_poly.pdbx_seq_one_letter_code
_entity_poly.pdbx_strand_id
1 'polypeptide(L)'
;KEKLRFIYGKWSDYLKTAAADDYDEYLRTHSQRFRVPDRPADAPSTPRKMFSKLNSLTRQLTGSGGHSEETTTAGNGSALTAQDSVDKSAATDSDQTNGEIPKSDSSHSLDIPNSRLVWHVTGRPEHSPQYYHFTLFSMSLNQLTDSLAARLPPTDSRFRPDVRKLEEGDLESAALEKNRLEEKQRDVRRLRKKKKDQWEPLWFKAEQNPYTKEDDWVFKGDYWRREFANCPDIY
;
A
#
# COMPACT_ATOMS: atom_id res chain seq x y z
N LYS A 1 -3.93 -34.97 -22.88
CA LYS A 1 -5.18 -34.24 -22.55
C LYS A 1 -4.91 -33.43 -21.31
N GLU A 2 -5.00 -32.11 -21.38
CA GLU A 2 -4.96 -31.25 -20.21
C GLU A 2 -6.27 -31.44 -19.41
N LYS A 3 -6.20 -31.33 -18.09
CA LYS A 3 -7.37 -31.39 -17.21
C LYS A 3 -7.69 -29.98 -16.74
N LEU A 4 -8.74 -29.38 -17.29
CA LEU A 4 -9.25 -28.10 -16.81
C LEU A 4 -9.64 -28.23 -15.32
N ARG A 5 -9.29 -27.20 -14.54
CA ARG A 5 -9.60 -27.11 -13.12
C ARG A 5 -10.13 -25.73 -12.81
N PHE A 6 -11.15 -25.66 -11.96
CA PHE A 6 -11.62 -24.39 -11.42
C PHE A 6 -10.68 -23.94 -10.28
N ILE A 7 -10.41 -22.64 -10.16
CA ILE A 7 -9.66 -22.04 -9.06
C ILE A 7 -10.55 -21.00 -8.39
N TYR A 8 -10.65 -21.06 -7.07
CA TYR A 8 -11.59 -20.23 -6.31
C TYR A 8 -11.12 -20.00 -4.87
N GLY A 9 -11.78 -19.08 -4.18
CA GLY A 9 -11.54 -18.78 -2.78
C GLY A 9 -11.61 -17.28 -2.54
N LYS A 10 -11.19 -16.85 -1.35
CA LYS A 10 -11.03 -15.44 -0.99
C LYS A 10 -9.54 -15.14 -1.00
N TRP A 11 -9.08 -14.35 -1.97
CA TRP A 11 -7.64 -14.13 -2.24
C TRP A 11 -6.82 -13.58 -1.07
N SER A 12 -7.47 -12.98 -0.06
CA SER A 12 -6.85 -12.53 1.19
C SER A 12 -6.73 -13.60 2.29
N ASP A 13 -7.40 -14.75 2.12
CA ASP A 13 -7.50 -15.83 3.11
C ASP A 13 -7.00 -17.19 2.55
N TYR A 14 -7.54 -17.64 1.42
CA TYR A 14 -7.21 -18.93 0.80
C TYR A 14 -7.56 -19.03 -0.69
N LEU A 15 -6.89 -19.95 -1.38
CA LEU A 15 -7.23 -20.43 -2.73
C LEU A 15 -7.29 -21.97 -2.75
N LYS A 16 -8.38 -22.50 -3.29
CA LYS A 16 -8.68 -23.92 -3.52
C LYS A 16 -8.84 -24.19 -5.03
N THR A 17 -8.78 -25.45 -5.44
CA THR A 17 -9.05 -25.89 -6.82
C THR A 17 -9.81 -27.21 -6.91
N ALA A 18 -10.90 -27.22 -7.68
CA ALA A 18 -11.73 -28.40 -7.99
C ALA A 18 -11.47 -28.89 -9.43
N ALA A 19 -11.97 -30.07 -9.83
CA ALA A 19 -12.13 -30.35 -11.25
C ALA A 19 -13.28 -29.49 -11.84
N ALA A 20 -13.35 -29.39 -13.18
CA ALA A 20 -14.50 -28.75 -13.83
C ALA A 20 -15.81 -29.49 -13.47
N ASP A 21 -15.79 -30.82 -13.54
CA ASP A 21 -16.95 -31.68 -13.27
C ASP A 21 -17.51 -31.49 -11.84
N ASP A 22 -16.63 -31.44 -10.82
CA ASP A 22 -16.98 -31.16 -9.42
C ASP A 22 -17.66 -29.80 -9.25
N TYR A 23 -17.15 -28.78 -9.96
CA TYR A 23 -17.67 -27.41 -9.91
C TYR A 23 -19.03 -27.29 -10.61
N ASP A 24 -19.19 -27.87 -11.79
CA ASP A 24 -20.44 -27.86 -12.53
C ASP A 24 -21.54 -28.67 -11.81
N GLU A 25 -21.18 -29.71 -11.05
CA GLU A 25 -22.10 -30.39 -10.13
C GLU A 25 -22.46 -29.54 -8.91
N TYR A 26 -21.48 -28.86 -8.30
CA TYR A 26 -21.74 -27.94 -7.20
C TYR A 26 -22.66 -26.79 -7.62
N LEU A 27 -22.46 -26.18 -8.80
CA LEU A 27 -23.35 -25.14 -9.33
C LEU A 27 -24.79 -25.63 -9.56
N ARG A 28 -24.97 -26.82 -10.14
CA ARG A 28 -26.30 -27.43 -10.35
C ARG A 28 -27.02 -27.64 -9.02
N THR A 29 -26.34 -28.27 -8.06
CA THR A 29 -26.90 -28.64 -6.74
C THR A 29 -27.11 -27.44 -5.82
N HIS A 30 -26.26 -26.42 -5.88
CA HIS A 30 -26.30 -25.23 -5.02
C HIS A 30 -26.84 -23.98 -5.72
N SER A 31 -27.54 -24.12 -6.84
CA SER A 31 -28.08 -23.03 -7.66
C SER A 31 -28.81 -21.94 -6.86
N GLN A 32 -29.55 -22.30 -5.81
CA GLN A 32 -30.24 -21.34 -4.93
C GLN A 32 -29.30 -20.45 -4.10
N ARG A 33 -28.06 -20.88 -3.80
CA ARG A 33 -27.05 -20.04 -3.10
C ARG A 33 -26.53 -18.89 -3.95
N PHE A 34 -26.69 -18.95 -5.27
CA PHE A 34 -26.23 -17.94 -6.22
C PHE A 34 -27.36 -17.02 -6.73
N ARG A 35 -28.60 -17.26 -6.31
CA ARG A 35 -29.74 -16.38 -6.60
C ARG A 35 -29.60 -15.10 -5.78
N VAL A 36 -29.46 -13.96 -6.46
CA VAL A 36 -29.62 -12.65 -5.82
C VAL A 36 -31.01 -12.62 -5.16
N PRO A 37 -31.14 -12.23 -3.87
CA PRO A 37 -32.44 -12.17 -3.22
C PRO A 37 -33.42 -11.33 -4.03
N ASP A 38 -34.62 -11.86 -4.30
CA ASP A 38 -35.62 -11.16 -5.08
C ASP A 38 -35.99 -9.85 -4.37
N ARG A 39 -35.54 -8.73 -4.95
CA ARG A 39 -35.69 -7.40 -4.32
C ARG A 39 -37.18 -7.05 -4.25
N PRO A 40 -37.75 -6.72 -3.07
CA PRO A 40 -39.12 -6.25 -3.00
C PRO A 40 -39.28 -5.01 -3.89
N ALA A 41 -40.36 -4.97 -4.68
CA ALA A 41 -40.51 -4.09 -5.83
C ALA A 41 -40.35 -2.60 -5.50
N ASP A 42 -40.73 -2.20 -4.29
CA ASP A 42 -40.81 -0.81 -3.84
C ASP A 42 -39.55 -0.30 -3.10
N ALA A 43 -38.45 -1.07 -3.09
CA ALA A 43 -37.21 -0.63 -2.44
C ALA A 43 -36.52 0.50 -3.25
N PRO A 44 -36.41 1.74 -2.73
CA PRO A 44 -35.92 2.88 -3.49
C PRO A 44 -34.47 2.70 -3.96
N SER A 45 -34.18 3.23 -5.16
CA SER A 45 -32.90 3.03 -5.84
C SER A 45 -31.77 3.85 -5.21
N THR A 46 -31.05 3.26 -4.25
CA THR A 46 -29.79 3.79 -3.73
C THR A 46 -28.71 3.81 -4.83
N PRO A 47 -28.15 4.97 -5.22
CA PRO A 47 -27.21 5.05 -6.33
C PRO A 47 -25.87 4.33 -6.06
N ARG A 48 -25.34 3.64 -7.08
CA ARG A 48 -23.98 3.04 -7.09
C ARG A 48 -22.87 4.11 -7.02
N LYS A 49 -22.60 4.67 -5.83
CA LYS A 49 -21.52 5.65 -5.59
C LYS A 49 -20.69 5.36 -4.32
N MET A 50 -20.11 4.16 -4.23
CA MET A 50 -19.26 3.74 -3.10
C MET A 50 -17.83 3.35 -3.52
N PHE A 51 -17.21 4.11 -4.43
CA PHE A 51 -15.81 3.92 -4.87
C PHE A 51 -14.97 5.22 -4.88
N SER A 52 -15.29 6.20 -4.02
CA SER A 52 -14.55 7.47 -3.94
C SER A 52 -13.48 7.53 -2.83
N LYS A 53 -13.59 6.71 -1.77
CA LYS A 53 -12.76 6.87 -0.55
C LYS A 53 -11.38 6.21 -0.59
N LEU A 54 -11.11 5.27 -1.51
CA LEU A 54 -9.81 4.57 -1.54
C LEU A 54 -8.62 5.50 -1.88
N ASN A 55 -8.87 6.58 -2.63
CA ASN A 55 -7.86 7.58 -2.99
C ASN A 55 -7.49 8.54 -1.83
N SER A 56 -8.14 8.42 -0.66
CA SER A 56 -7.90 9.30 0.48
C SER A 56 -6.63 8.96 1.25
N LEU A 57 -6.38 7.68 1.55
CA LEU A 57 -5.22 7.25 2.36
C LEU A 57 -3.89 7.59 1.67
N THR A 58 -3.78 7.34 0.36
CA THR A 58 -2.56 7.59 -0.40
C THR A 58 -2.13 9.06 -0.34
N ARG A 59 -3.10 10.00 -0.36
CA ARG A 59 -2.82 11.44 -0.37
C ARG A 59 -2.26 11.99 0.95
N GLN A 60 -2.45 11.32 2.08
CA GLN A 60 -1.85 11.76 3.36
C GLN A 60 -0.41 11.28 3.55
N LEU A 61 0.08 10.34 2.74
CA LEU A 61 1.46 9.81 2.84
C LEU A 61 2.40 10.35 1.75
N THR A 62 1.90 10.79 0.60
CA THR A 62 2.72 11.35 -0.50
C THR A 62 2.49 12.86 -0.70
N GLY A 63 3.36 13.68 -0.12
CA GLY A 63 3.29 15.15 -0.18
C GLY A 63 3.71 15.76 -1.53
N SER A 64 2.82 15.70 -2.52
CA SER A 64 2.89 16.47 -3.77
C SER A 64 1.49 16.54 -4.42
N GLY A 65 1.01 17.66 -4.96
CA GLY A 65 1.65 18.94 -5.25
C GLY A 65 1.28 19.36 -6.68
N GLY A 66 0.37 20.33 -6.84
CA GLY A 66 -0.15 20.79 -8.12
C GLY A 66 -0.75 22.20 -8.00
N HIS A 67 -0.60 23.02 -9.05
CA HIS A 67 -0.74 24.48 -8.99
C HIS A 67 -1.94 25.05 -9.77
N SER A 68 -2.46 26.16 -9.25
CA SER A 68 -2.87 27.41 -9.93
C SER A 68 -2.99 28.47 -8.82
N GLU A 69 -2.29 29.62 -8.82
CA GLU A 69 -2.60 30.85 -9.61
C GLU A 69 -4.04 31.34 -9.32
N GLU A 70 -4.36 32.56 -8.84
CA GLU A 70 -3.68 33.89 -8.71
C GLU A 70 -4.49 34.76 -7.68
N THR A 71 -4.09 35.90 -7.06
CA THR A 71 -2.79 36.59 -6.79
C THR A 71 -2.98 37.83 -5.85
N THR A 72 -1.90 38.55 -5.48
CA THR A 72 -1.80 39.94 -4.89
C THR A 72 -2.05 40.25 -3.40
N THR A 73 -1.22 41.20 -2.91
CA THR A 73 -1.36 42.14 -1.75
C THR A 73 -0.91 41.68 -0.35
N ALA A 74 -0.54 42.67 0.49
CA ALA A 74 0.19 42.52 1.75
C ALA A 74 -0.61 42.98 2.99
N GLY A 75 -0.18 42.57 4.18
CA GLY A 75 -0.70 43.07 5.45
C GLY A 75 0.01 42.49 6.69
N ASN A 76 0.39 43.34 7.64
CA ASN A 76 0.86 42.94 8.98
C ASN A 76 -0.33 42.68 9.92
N GLY A 77 -0.16 41.90 10.98
CA GLY A 77 -1.15 41.92 12.07
C GLY A 77 -1.00 40.87 13.18
N SER A 78 -0.53 41.35 14.34
CA SER A 78 -0.58 40.80 15.71
C SER A 78 -1.67 39.77 16.09
N ALA A 79 -1.39 39.01 17.17
CA ALA A 79 -2.36 38.17 17.89
C ALA A 79 -3.43 38.97 18.67
N LEU A 80 -4.56 38.32 19.01
CA LEU A 80 -5.13 38.25 20.38
C LEU A 80 -6.36 37.31 20.50
N THR A 81 -6.81 37.11 21.75
CA THR A 81 -7.77 36.11 22.27
C THR A 81 -9.25 36.52 22.31
N ALA A 82 -10.19 35.58 22.11
CA ALA A 82 -11.53 35.43 22.75
C ALA A 82 -12.23 34.20 22.14
N GLN A 83 -12.70 33.17 22.86
CA GLN A 83 -13.79 33.04 23.87
C GLN A 83 -15.21 32.83 23.30
N ASP A 84 -15.83 31.75 23.79
CA ASP A 84 -17.24 31.29 23.79
C ASP A 84 -18.23 31.70 22.69
N SER A 85 -18.86 30.68 22.11
CA SER A 85 -20.27 30.67 21.72
C SER A 85 -20.80 29.24 21.77
N VAL A 86 -21.52 28.89 22.85
CA VAL A 86 -22.19 27.59 23.01
C VAL A 86 -23.57 27.67 22.38
N ASP A 87 -23.86 26.83 21.39
CA ASP A 87 -25.23 26.57 20.95
C ASP A 87 -25.46 25.06 20.72
N LYS A 88 -26.68 24.60 20.98
CA LYS A 88 -26.97 23.21 21.38
C LYS A 88 -28.09 22.61 20.55
N SER A 89 -27.78 22.19 19.33
CA SER A 89 -28.64 21.35 18.49
C SER A 89 -28.31 19.87 18.65
N ALA A 90 -29.33 19.03 18.86
CA ALA A 90 -29.14 17.62 19.20
C ALA A 90 -28.96 16.71 17.97
N ALA A 91 -27.91 15.89 18.00
CA ALA A 91 -27.79 14.68 17.18
C ALA A 91 -27.02 13.61 17.96
N THR A 92 -27.73 12.59 18.45
CA THR A 92 -27.12 11.40 19.03
C THR A 92 -26.83 10.37 17.95
N ASP A 93 -25.56 10.14 17.62
CA ASP A 93 -25.03 8.78 17.60
C ASP A 93 -23.52 8.81 17.87
N SER A 94 -23.01 7.79 18.56
CA SER A 94 -21.60 7.68 18.95
C SER A 94 -20.92 6.55 18.18
N ASP A 95 -20.60 6.80 16.92
CA ASP A 95 -19.91 5.83 16.05
C ASP A 95 -18.45 5.63 16.48
N GLN A 96 -18.23 4.84 17.53
CA GLN A 96 -16.92 4.27 17.85
C GLN A 96 -16.61 3.12 16.89
N THR A 97 -16.35 3.46 15.63
CA THR A 97 -15.78 2.53 14.65
C THR A 97 -14.34 2.18 15.05
N ASN A 98 -14.20 1.18 15.93
CA ASN A 98 -12.95 0.43 16.11
C ASN A 98 -12.39 0.04 14.72
N GLY A 99 -11.07 0.09 14.58
CA GLY A 99 -10.34 0.00 13.29
C GLY A 99 -10.37 -1.36 12.58
N GLU A 100 -11.50 -2.05 12.55
CA GLU A 100 -11.73 -3.22 11.71
C GLU A 100 -11.60 -2.82 10.23
N ILE A 101 -10.58 -3.37 9.56
CA ILE A 101 -10.45 -3.30 8.10
C ILE A 101 -11.76 -3.85 7.49
N PRO A 102 -12.43 -3.13 6.55
CA PRO A 102 -13.69 -3.58 5.96
C PRO A 102 -13.58 -4.97 5.34
N LYS A 103 -14.12 -5.97 6.06
CA LYS A 103 -14.20 -7.35 5.60
C LYS A 103 -15.20 -7.40 4.44
N SER A 104 -14.72 -7.71 3.25
CA SER A 104 -15.58 -7.88 2.08
C SER A 104 -16.44 -9.13 2.24
N ASP A 105 -17.66 -8.97 2.78
CA ASP A 105 -18.59 -10.07 3.07
C ASP A 105 -19.30 -10.61 1.81
N SER A 106 -18.55 -10.84 0.73
CA SER A 106 -18.95 -11.72 -0.36
C SER A 106 -18.70 -13.19 0.04
N SER A 107 -19.13 -13.58 1.24
CA SER A 107 -18.75 -14.83 1.91
C SER A 107 -19.60 -16.04 1.47
N HIS A 108 -19.70 -16.24 0.16
CA HIS A 108 -20.11 -17.55 -0.37
C HIS A 108 -18.90 -18.49 -0.34
N SER A 109 -18.63 -19.11 0.81
CA SER A 109 -17.65 -20.20 0.89
C SER A 109 -18.12 -21.34 -0.03
N LEU A 110 -17.37 -21.56 -1.12
CA LEU A 110 -17.69 -22.59 -2.10
C LEU A 110 -17.03 -23.90 -1.65
N ASP A 111 -17.66 -24.64 -0.75
CA ASP A 111 -17.14 -25.92 -0.29
C ASP A 111 -17.49 -27.04 -1.28
N ILE A 112 -16.97 -26.87 -2.50
CA ILE A 112 -17.02 -27.79 -3.64
C ILE A 112 -16.27 -29.08 -3.27
N PRO A 113 -16.89 -30.27 -3.43
CA PRO A 113 -16.24 -31.56 -3.20
C PRO A 113 -14.92 -31.73 -3.95
N ASN A 114 -14.07 -32.66 -3.48
CA ASN A 114 -12.77 -33.01 -4.09
C ASN A 114 -11.76 -31.84 -4.28
N SER A 115 -12.05 -30.68 -3.70
CA SER A 115 -11.21 -29.48 -3.82
C SER A 115 -9.89 -29.61 -3.07
N ARG A 116 -8.78 -29.30 -3.75
CA ARG A 116 -7.44 -29.24 -3.15
C ARG A 116 -7.11 -27.80 -2.76
N LEU A 117 -6.56 -27.58 -1.56
CA LEU A 117 -5.93 -26.31 -1.22
C LEU A 117 -4.70 -26.09 -2.15
N VAL A 118 -4.47 -24.85 -2.59
CA VAL A 118 -3.27 -24.47 -3.37
C VAL A 118 -2.50 -23.33 -2.73
N TRP A 119 -3.16 -22.47 -1.96
CA TRP A 119 -2.53 -21.43 -1.16
C TRP A 119 -3.44 -21.08 0.03
N HIS A 120 -2.83 -20.68 1.15
CA HIS A 120 -3.53 -20.04 2.26
C HIS A 120 -2.65 -18.90 2.81
N VAL A 121 -3.29 -17.91 3.43
CA VAL A 121 -2.58 -16.86 4.16
C VAL A 121 -1.91 -17.44 5.41
N THR A 122 -0.71 -16.95 5.73
CA THR A 122 -0.08 -17.21 7.03
C THR A 122 -0.73 -16.29 8.06
N GLY A 123 -1.12 -16.84 9.22
CA GLY A 123 -1.64 -16.03 10.33
C GLY A 123 -0.66 -14.91 10.74
N ARG A 124 -1.20 -13.73 11.03
CA ARG A 124 -0.41 -12.63 11.61
C ARG A 124 -0.07 -12.96 13.07
N PRO A 125 1.07 -12.50 13.59
CA PRO A 125 1.40 -12.69 15.00
C PRO A 125 0.41 -11.93 15.89
N GLU A 126 0.21 -12.37 17.13
CA GLU A 126 -0.77 -11.80 18.06
C GLU A 126 -0.55 -10.30 18.30
N HIS A 127 0.71 -9.87 18.44
CA HIS A 127 1.10 -8.47 18.60
C HIS A 127 1.00 -7.62 17.31
N SER A 128 0.63 -8.20 16.15
CA SER A 128 0.51 -7.50 14.87
C SER A 128 -0.23 -6.15 14.92
N PRO A 129 -1.36 -5.98 15.66
CA PRO A 129 -2.03 -4.68 15.78
C PRO A 129 -1.17 -3.55 16.38
N GLN A 130 -0.20 -3.89 17.23
CA GLN A 130 0.72 -2.91 17.83
C GLN A 130 1.80 -2.45 16.84
N TYR A 131 2.05 -3.24 15.79
CA TYR A 131 3.08 -3.03 14.78
C TYR A 131 2.45 -2.92 13.39
N TYR A 132 1.60 -1.90 13.22
CA TYR A 132 0.98 -1.52 11.93
C TYR A 132 0.23 -2.66 11.19
N HIS A 133 -0.28 -3.64 11.93
CA HIS A 133 -0.89 -4.86 11.40
C HIS A 133 0.01 -5.68 10.45
N PHE A 134 1.33 -5.60 10.63
CA PHE A 134 2.33 -6.28 9.82
C PHE A 134 2.30 -7.81 9.98
N THR A 135 2.75 -8.52 8.93
CA THR A 135 3.06 -9.95 8.97
C THR A 135 4.48 -10.17 9.49
N LEU A 136 4.83 -11.39 9.94
CA LEU A 136 6.22 -11.73 10.31
C LEU A 136 7.20 -11.50 9.15
N PHE A 137 6.77 -11.73 7.90
CA PHE A 137 7.57 -11.40 6.72
C PHE A 137 7.82 -9.88 6.63
N SER A 138 6.77 -9.07 6.74
CA SER A 138 6.85 -7.60 6.73
C SER A 138 7.78 -7.06 7.83
N MET A 139 7.68 -7.60 9.05
CA MET A 139 8.54 -7.25 10.19
C MET A 139 10.02 -7.57 9.93
N SER A 140 10.31 -8.66 9.21
CA SER A 140 11.69 -9.03 8.88
C SER A 140 12.34 -8.15 7.80
N LEU A 141 11.57 -7.40 7.00
CA LEU A 141 12.09 -6.66 5.85
C LEU A 141 13.13 -5.60 6.25
N ASN A 142 12.87 -4.85 7.33
CA ASN A 142 13.73 -3.75 7.79
C ASN A 142 14.76 -4.16 8.86
N GLN A 143 14.81 -5.44 9.22
CA GLN A 143 15.78 -5.95 10.18
C GLN A 143 17.21 -5.77 9.64
N LEU A 144 18.06 -5.14 10.44
CA LEU A 144 19.48 -4.91 10.15
C LEU A 144 20.33 -5.56 11.23
N THR A 145 21.34 -6.32 10.82
CA THR A 145 22.37 -6.92 11.69
C THR A 145 23.73 -6.52 11.16
N ASP A 146 24.78 -6.50 12.00
CA ASP A 146 26.11 -6.05 11.59
C ASP A 146 26.67 -6.85 10.39
N SER A 147 26.42 -8.17 10.40
CA SER A 147 26.79 -9.07 9.31
C SER A 147 25.99 -8.86 8.03
N LEU A 148 24.84 -8.18 8.07
CA LEU A 148 24.10 -7.71 6.91
C LEU A 148 24.53 -6.30 6.50
N ALA A 149 24.71 -5.39 7.46
CA ALA A 149 25.16 -4.01 7.24
C ALA A 149 26.50 -3.95 6.47
N ALA A 150 27.48 -4.77 6.88
CA ALA A 150 28.77 -4.90 6.19
C ALA A 150 28.71 -5.50 4.77
N ARG A 151 27.51 -5.82 4.26
CA ARG A 151 27.27 -6.44 2.94
C ARG A 151 26.26 -5.69 2.07
N LEU A 152 25.68 -4.58 2.54
CA LEU A 152 24.68 -3.79 1.82
C LEU A 152 25.29 -2.51 1.20
N PRO A 153 24.71 -1.96 0.13
CA PRO A 153 25.07 -0.63 -0.35
C PRO A 153 24.61 0.44 0.65
N PRO A 154 25.26 1.62 0.70
CA PRO A 154 24.81 2.73 1.56
C PRO A 154 23.44 3.29 1.17
N THR A 155 22.87 2.84 0.03
CA THR A 155 21.51 3.18 -0.44
C THR A 155 20.45 2.14 -0.06
N ASP A 156 20.75 1.13 0.76
CA ASP A 156 19.75 0.17 1.22
C ASP A 156 18.81 0.80 2.25
N SER A 157 17.50 0.53 2.14
CA SER A 157 16.47 1.18 2.94
C SER A 157 16.61 0.96 4.45
N ARG A 158 17.34 -0.07 4.90
CA ARG A 158 17.58 -0.34 6.32
C ARG A 158 18.43 0.72 7.02
N PHE A 159 19.25 1.45 6.25
CA PHE A 159 20.07 2.57 6.72
C PHE A 159 19.31 3.91 6.71
N ARG A 160 18.08 3.95 6.18
CA ARG A 160 17.32 5.20 6.03
C ARG A 160 16.89 5.72 7.43
N PRO A 161 17.38 6.90 7.88
CA PRO A 161 17.37 7.25 9.30
C PRO A 161 15.99 7.65 9.84
N ASP A 162 15.09 8.20 9.03
CA ASP A 162 13.71 8.52 9.43
C ASP A 162 12.88 7.25 9.70
N VAL A 163 13.04 6.21 8.88
CA VAL A 163 12.41 4.91 9.06
C VAL A 163 12.98 4.18 10.28
N ARG A 164 14.30 4.25 10.51
CA ARG A 164 14.95 3.67 11.70
C ARG A 164 14.42 4.27 13.00
N LYS A 165 14.40 5.60 13.09
CA LYS A 165 13.87 6.34 14.26
C LYS A 165 12.38 6.09 14.48
N LEU A 166 11.59 5.98 13.42
CA LEU A 166 10.17 5.62 13.51
C LEU A 166 9.95 4.19 14.05
N GLU A 167 10.77 3.22 13.63
CA GLU A 167 10.74 1.83 14.14
C GLU A 167 11.18 1.74 15.62
N GLU A 168 12.05 2.65 16.05
CA GLU A 168 12.50 2.81 17.45
C GLU A 168 11.52 3.63 18.32
N GLY A 169 10.49 4.24 17.72
CA GLY A 169 9.47 5.05 18.40
C GLY A 169 9.81 6.54 18.58
N ASP A 170 10.95 7.02 18.10
CA ASP A 170 11.34 8.43 18.10
C ASP A 170 10.67 9.18 16.94
N LEU A 171 9.41 9.57 17.18
CA LEU A 171 8.57 10.26 16.20
C LEU A 171 9.10 11.66 15.83
N GLU A 172 9.70 12.38 16.78
CA GLU A 172 10.19 13.74 16.56
C GLU A 172 11.45 13.73 15.69
N SER A 173 12.45 12.91 16.03
CA SER A 173 13.64 12.78 15.20
C SER A 173 13.33 12.15 13.85
N ALA A 174 12.37 11.21 13.77
CA ALA A 174 11.92 10.65 12.49
C ALA A 174 11.35 11.74 11.55
N ALA A 175 10.54 12.67 12.08
CA ALA A 175 10.00 13.78 11.31
C ALA A 175 11.10 14.76 10.84
N LEU A 176 12.07 15.07 11.71
CA LEU A 176 13.22 15.91 11.37
C LEU A 176 14.11 15.29 10.27
N GLU A 177 14.43 14.00 10.38
CA GLU A 177 15.20 13.30 9.34
C GLU A 177 14.43 13.25 8.03
N LYS A 178 13.12 12.95 8.05
CA LYS A 178 12.30 12.90 6.84
C LYS A 178 12.38 14.21 6.06
N ASN A 179 12.24 15.35 6.75
CA ASN A 179 12.35 16.68 6.15
C ASN A 179 13.75 16.89 5.53
N ARG A 180 14.82 16.61 6.28
CA ARG A 180 16.21 16.71 5.80
C ARG A 180 16.47 15.85 4.54
N LEU A 181 15.98 14.61 4.52
CA LEU A 181 16.10 13.70 3.38
C LEU A 181 15.36 14.18 2.14
N GLU A 182 14.11 14.64 2.31
CA GLU A 182 13.32 15.16 1.21
C GLU A 182 13.90 16.47 0.66
N GLU A 183 14.43 17.34 1.52
CA GLU A 183 15.15 18.57 1.12
C GLU A 183 16.45 18.26 0.38
N LYS A 184 17.30 17.36 0.89
CA LYS A 184 18.49 16.86 0.18
C LYS A 184 18.13 16.35 -1.22
N GLN A 185 17.04 15.60 -1.36
CA GLN A 185 16.57 15.11 -2.65
C GLN A 185 16.04 16.23 -3.56
N ARG A 186 15.28 17.20 -3.03
CA ARG A 186 14.79 18.39 -3.77
C ARG A 186 15.96 19.21 -4.31
N ASP A 187 16.99 19.41 -3.51
CA ASP A 187 18.16 20.23 -3.84
C ASP A 187 19.07 19.55 -4.87
N VAL A 188 19.35 18.26 -4.70
CA VAL A 188 20.07 17.46 -5.71
C VAL A 188 19.33 17.44 -7.05
N ARG A 189 17.99 17.32 -7.03
CA ARG A 189 17.14 17.43 -8.23
C ARG A 189 17.24 18.83 -8.88
N ARG A 190 17.25 19.90 -8.08
CA ARG A 190 17.41 21.29 -8.55
C ARG A 190 18.78 21.52 -9.19
N LEU A 191 19.84 20.96 -8.62
CA LEU A 191 21.21 21.07 -9.13
C LEU A 191 21.40 20.33 -10.46
N ARG A 192 20.93 19.08 -10.57
CA ARG A 192 20.96 18.32 -11.84
C ARG A 192 20.22 19.08 -12.97
N LYS A 193 19.01 19.60 -12.69
CA LYS A 193 18.25 20.41 -13.68
C LYS A 193 19.01 21.67 -14.13
N LYS A 194 19.76 22.33 -13.23
CA LYS A 194 20.61 23.49 -13.59
C LYS A 194 21.78 23.10 -14.49
N LYS A 195 22.43 21.96 -14.24
CA LYS A 195 23.55 21.45 -15.05
C LYS A 195 23.13 20.82 -16.38
N LYS A 196 21.86 20.41 -16.51
CA LYS A 196 21.32 19.52 -17.56
C LYS A 196 21.84 18.08 -17.48
N ASP A 197 22.31 17.66 -16.31
CA ASP A 197 22.71 16.27 -16.04
C ASP A 197 21.48 15.36 -16.11
N GLN A 198 21.54 14.30 -16.93
CA GLN A 198 20.53 13.23 -16.88
C GLN A 198 20.79 12.31 -15.66
N TRP A 199 19.74 11.64 -15.19
CA TRP A 199 19.84 10.70 -14.08
C TRP A 199 19.57 9.28 -14.56
N GLU A 200 20.57 8.41 -14.43
CA GLU A 200 20.47 7.00 -14.74
C GLU A 200 20.48 6.16 -13.44
N PRO A 201 19.53 5.24 -13.24
CA PRO A 201 19.62 4.28 -12.14
C PRO A 201 20.84 3.35 -12.29
N LEU A 202 21.53 3.07 -11.18
CA LEU A 202 22.72 2.20 -11.19
C LEU A 202 22.38 0.78 -11.64
N TRP A 203 21.37 0.16 -11.02
CA TRP A 203 21.14 -1.29 -11.11
C TRP A 203 20.18 -1.73 -12.21
N PHE A 204 19.45 -0.80 -12.81
CA PHE A 204 18.42 -1.07 -13.82
C PHE A 204 18.55 -0.11 -15.01
N LYS A 205 18.12 -0.55 -16.20
CA LYS A 205 18.06 0.22 -17.44
C LYS A 205 16.66 0.12 -18.05
N ALA A 206 16.20 1.17 -18.72
CA ALA A 206 14.96 1.12 -19.48
C ALA A 206 15.21 0.40 -20.81
N GLU A 207 14.50 -0.69 -21.07
CA GLU A 207 14.55 -1.47 -22.31
C GLU A 207 13.17 -2.02 -22.66
N GLN A 208 12.91 -2.27 -23.95
CA GLN A 208 11.65 -2.86 -24.37
C GLN A 208 11.59 -4.35 -23.99
N ASN A 209 10.56 -4.77 -23.26
CA ASN A 209 10.35 -6.15 -22.86
C ASN A 209 10.21 -7.07 -24.09
N PRO A 210 11.01 -8.14 -24.22
CA PRO A 210 11.02 -8.96 -25.43
C PRO A 210 9.72 -9.74 -25.65
N TYR A 211 8.90 -9.94 -24.62
CA TYR A 211 7.64 -10.69 -24.68
C TYR A 211 6.42 -9.77 -24.84
N THR A 212 6.29 -8.69 -24.06
CA THR A 212 5.12 -7.80 -24.12
C THR A 212 5.24 -6.66 -25.14
N LYS A 213 6.47 -6.29 -25.52
CA LYS A 213 6.83 -5.12 -26.34
C LYS A 213 6.56 -3.76 -25.67
N GLU A 214 6.37 -3.74 -24.36
CA GLU A 214 6.23 -2.51 -23.55
C GLU A 214 7.59 -2.08 -22.98
N ASP A 215 7.73 -0.82 -22.56
CA ASP A 215 8.93 -0.31 -21.90
C ASP A 215 9.02 -0.84 -20.44
N ASP A 216 10.17 -1.39 -20.07
CA ASP A 216 10.38 -2.12 -18.81
C ASP A 216 11.76 -1.78 -18.19
N TRP A 217 11.93 -2.04 -16.89
CA TRP A 217 13.17 -1.76 -16.15
C TRP A 217 13.99 -3.05 -15.95
N VAL A 218 14.84 -3.35 -16.92
CA VAL A 218 15.68 -4.55 -16.94
C VAL A 218 16.87 -4.40 -15.98
N PHE A 219 17.07 -5.41 -15.12
CA PHE A 219 18.20 -5.49 -14.20
C PHE A 219 19.52 -5.67 -14.95
N LYS A 220 20.55 -4.86 -14.63
CA LYS A 220 21.84 -4.90 -15.33
C LYS A 220 22.71 -6.12 -14.98
N GLY A 221 22.48 -6.76 -13.84
CA GLY A 221 23.25 -7.91 -13.34
C GLY A 221 24.14 -7.60 -12.13
N ASP A 222 24.67 -6.37 -12.05
CA ASP A 222 25.90 -6.11 -11.29
C ASP A 222 25.73 -5.86 -9.78
N TYR A 223 24.51 -5.63 -9.27
CA TYR A 223 24.27 -5.39 -7.84
C TYR A 223 24.89 -6.46 -6.93
N TRP A 224 24.84 -7.73 -7.35
CA TRP A 224 25.34 -8.86 -6.57
C TRP A 224 26.88 -8.99 -6.56
N ARG A 225 27.61 -8.21 -7.36
CA ARG A 225 29.09 -8.09 -7.28
C ARG A 225 29.56 -7.34 -6.03
N ARG A 226 28.68 -6.56 -5.38
CA ARG A 226 28.94 -5.73 -4.19
C ARG A 226 29.90 -4.55 -4.40
N GLU A 227 30.08 -4.12 -5.65
CA GLU A 227 30.91 -2.98 -6.04
C GLU A 227 30.17 -1.65 -5.79
N PHE A 228 30.04 -1.26 -4.51
CA PHE A 228 29.20 -0.13 -4.09
C PHE A 228 29.89 1.24 -4.07
N ALA A 229 31.12 1.36 -4.57
CA ALA A 229 31.88 2.62 -4.57
C ALA A 229 31.20 3.77 -5.35
N ASN A 230 30.39 3.44 -6.36
CA ASN A 230 29.64 4.40 -7.18
C ASN A 230 28.22 4.69 -6.65
N CYS A 231 27.85 4.18 -5.47
CA CYS A 231 26.54 4.44 -4.88
C CYS A 231 26.36 5.94 -4.53
N PRO A 232 25.21 6.56 -4.88
CA PRO A 232 24.94 7.94 -4.52
C PRO A 232 24.75 8.08 -3.00
N ASP A 233 25.30 9.15 -2.42
CA ASP A 233 24.90 9.60 -1.09
C ASP A 233 23.47 10.18 -1.14
N ILE A 234 22.55 9.51 -0.43
CA ILE A 234 21.11 9.84 -0.40
C ILE A 234 20.53 10.01 1.01
N TYR A 235 21.34 9.85 2.07
CA TYR A 235 20.87 9.87 3.47
C TYR A 235 21.39 11.03 4.32
#